data_AF-A0A5J4S633-F1
#
_entry.id   AF-A0A5J4S633-F1
#
_cell.length_a   1.000
_cell.length_b   1.000
_cell.length_c   1.000
_cell.angle_alpha   90.00
_cell.angle_beta   90.00
_cell.angle_gamma   90.00
#
_symmetry.space_group_name_H-M   'P 1'
#
loop_
_entity.id
_entity.type
_entity.pdbx_description
1 polymer ?
#
loop_
_entity_poly.entity_id
_entity_poly.type
_entity_poly.pdbx_seq_one_letter_code
_entity_poly.pdbx_strand_id
1 'polypeptide(L)'
;MNMKHVNAGESGEKEKRKRGRKREKNPQKYRYMVRLNEVENKRFLSMYGQSGMKSMSRFMADCVLNNPVKVVTVNKSVWDYVILLSGFLSYSEREW
;
A
#
# COMPACT_ATOMS: atom_id res chain seq x y z
N MET A 1 5.79 6.29 -75.00
CA MET A 1 4.87 5.63 -74.05
C MET A 1 5.26 6.08 -72.65
N ASN A 2 4.37 6.77 -71.95
CA ASN A 2 4.64 7.51 -70.72
C ASN A 2 4.27 6.64 -69.51
N MET A 3 5.23 6.22 -68.69
CA MET A 3 4.97 5.41 -67.49
C MET A 3 4.48 6.33 -66.36
N LYS A 4 3.25 6.09 -65.90
CA LYS A 4 2.68 6.77 -64.73
C LYS A 4 3.39 6.24 -63.48
N HIS A 5 4.03 7.15 -62.73
CA HIS A 5 4.41 6.86 -61.35
C HIS A 5 3.12 6.67 -60.54
N VAL A 6 2.92 5.46 -60.01
CA VAL A 6 1.83 5.16 -59.07
C VAL A 6 2.28 5.67 -57.71
N ASN A 7 1.63 6.72 -57.22
CA ASN A 7 1.85 7.23 -55.87
C ASN A 7 1.52 6.13 -54.86
N ALA A 8 2.51 5.76 -54.04
CA ALA A 8 2.33 4.91 -52.89
C ALA A 8 1.31 5.58 -51.96
N GLY A 9 0.12 4.98 -51.87
CA GLY A 9 -0.93 5.43 -50.99
C GLY A 9 -0.40 5.63 -49.57
N GLU A 10 -0.73 6.79 -49.03
CA GLU A 10 -0.50 7.19 -47.64
C GLU A 10 -0.75 6.01 -46.71
N SER A 11 0.24 5.71 -45.86
CA SER A 11 0.12 4.68 -44.84
C SER A 11 -0.86 5.13 -43.76
N GLY A 12 -2.15 5.00 -44.06
CA GLY A 12 -3.25 5.08 -43.11
C GLY A 12 -3.01 4.09 -41.96
N GLU A 13 -3.33 4.55 -40.76
CA GLU A 13 -3.06 3.94 -39.47
C GLU A 13 -2.93 2.41 -39.48
N LYS A 14 -1.75 1.93 -39.10
CA LYS A 14 -1.54 0.51 -38.79
C LYS A 14 -2.48 0.13 -37.66
N GLU A 15 -3.62 -0.48 -37.97
CA GLU A 15 -4.45 -1.21 -37.01
C GLU A 15 -3.54 -2.17 -36.24
N LYS A 16 -3.22 -1.79 -35.00
CA LYS A 16 -2.45 -2.64 -34.10
C LYS A 16 -3.33 -3.85 -33.81
N ARG A 17 -3.02 -4.96 -34.49
CA ARG A 17 -3.61 -6.29 -34.29
C ARG A 17 -3.99 -6.46 -32.82
N LYS A 18 -5.28 -6.64 -32.54
CA LYS A 18 -5.84 -6.90 -31.18
C LYS A 18 -5.40 -8.29 -30.69
N ARG A 19 -4.11 -8.53 -30.55
CA ARG A 19 -3.55 -9.81 -30.12
C ARG A 19 -2.81 -9.59 -28.81
N GLY A 20 -3.36 -10.14 -27.73
CA GLY A 20 -2.82 -10.04 -26.38
C GLY A 20 -3.92 -10.06 -25.31
N ARG A 21 -3.55 -10.28 -24.05
CA ARG A 21 -4.48 -10.17 -22.91
C ARG A 21 -5.04 -8.75 -22.85
N LYS A 22 -6.36 -8.63 -22.75
CA LYS A 22 -7.03 -7.34 -22.56
C LYS A 22 -6.44 -6.66 -21.32
N ARG A 23 -6.04 -5.39 -21.47
CA ARG A 23 -5.54 -4.59 -20.36
C ARG A 23 -6.61 -4.49 -19.28
N GLU A 24 -6.19 -4.61 -18.03
CA GLU A 24 -7.06 -4.41 -16.88
C GLU A 24 -7.49 -2.93 -16.81
N LYS A 25 -8.74 -2.68 -16.39
CA LYS A 25 -9.27 -1.31 -16.29
C LYS A 25 -8.51 -0.49 -15.24
N ASN A 26 -8.20 -1.11 -14.10
CA ASN A 26 -7.50 -0.50 -12.97
C ASN A 26 -6.23 -1.30 -12.65
N PRO A 27 -5.14 -1.10 -13.41
CA PRO A 27 -3.90 -1.80 -13.13
C PRO A 27 -3.29 -1.30 -11.82
N GLN A 28 -2.67 -2.22 -11.05
CA GLN A 28 -1.87 -1.87 -9.88
C GLN A 28 -0.57 -1.19 -10.33
N LYS A 29 -0.54 0.15 -10.33
CA LYS A 29 0.59 0.95 -10.84
C LYS A 29 1.69 1.20 -9.81
N TYR A 30 1.34 1.35 -8.54
CA TYR A 30 2.27 1.70 -7.48
C TYR A 30 2.79 0.44 -6.79
N ARG A 31 4.09 0.42 -6.49
CA ARG A 31 4.76 -0.71 -5.81
C ARG A 31 5.61 -0.19 -4.67
N TYR A 32 5.45 -0.80 -3.50
CA TYR A 32 6.26 -0.54 -2.32
C TYR A 32 7.01 -1.83 -1.94
N MET A 33 8.27 -1.68 -1.53
CA MET A 33 9.10 -2.79 -1.07
C MET A 33 9.28 -2.66 0.45
N VAL A 34 9.04 -3.74 1.17
CA VAL A 34 9.27 -3.83 2.62
C VAL A 34 10.43 -4.79 2.85
N ARG A 35 11.35 -4.41 3.73
CA ARG A 35 12.42 -5.29 4.21
C ARG A 35 11.99 -5.84 5.57
N LEU A 36 12.14 -7.15 5.75
CA LEU A 36 11.80 -7.83 7.00
C LEU A 36 13.08 -8.45 7.59
N ASN A 37 13.20 -8.38 8.90
CA ASN A 37 14.20 -9.14 9.65
C ASN A 37 13.77 -10.61 9.76
N GLU A 38 14.67 -11.49 10.22
CA GLU A 38 14.40 -12.93 10.27
C GLU A 38 13.17 -13.27 11.13
N VAL A 39 13.06 -12.64 12.30
CA VAL A 39 11.94 -12.83 13.25
C VAL A 39 10.61 -12.38 12.62
N GLU A 40 10.62 -11.22 11.97
CA GLU A 40 9.45 -10.66 11.29
C GLU A 40 9.00 -11.54 10.12
N ASN A 41 9.96 -12.08 9.36
CA ASN A 41 9.68 -12.99 8.26
C ASN A 41 9.05 -14.31 8.73
N LYS A 42 9.54 -14.90 9.83
CA LYS A 42 8.93 -16.11 10.43
C LYS A 42 7.48 -15.87 10.83
N ARG A 43 7.21 -14.74 11.51
CA ARG A 43 5.85 -14.34 11.88
C ARG A 43 4.97 -14.13 10.65
N PHE A 44 5.49 -13.45 9.64
CA PHE A 44 4.79 -13.20 8.38
C PHE A 44 4.39 -14.50 7.66
N LEU A 45 5.31 -15.47 7.54
CA LEU A 45 5.05 -16.76 6.91
C LEU A 45 3.98 -17.57 7.64
N SER A 46 3.97 -17.52 8.97
CA SER A 46 2.92 -18.17 9.78
C SER A 46 1.54 -17.59 9.49
N MET A 47 1.41 -16.26 9.45
CA MET A 47 0.14 -15.60 9.12
C MET A 47 -0.29 -15.86 7.67
N TYR A 48 0.66 -15.85 6.73
CA TYR A 48 0.37 -16.16 5.32
C TYR A 48 -0.16 -17.58 5.14
N GLY A 49 0.45 -18.57 5.80
CA GLY A 49 0.00 -19.96 5.75
C GLY A 49 -1.43 -20.14 6.24
N GLN A 50 -1.81 -19.42 7.30
CA GLN A 50 -3.19 -19.43 7.83
C GLN A 50 -4.20 -18.75 6.91
N SER A 51 -3.78 -17.75 6.13
CA SER A 51 -4.67 -16.99 5.24
C SER A 51 -5.22 -17.79 4.06
N GLY A 52 -4.51 -18.84 3.61
CA GLY A 52 -4.86 -19.63 2.42
C GLY A 52 -4.79 -18.85 1.09
N MET A 53 -4.25 -17.61 1.09
CA MET A 53 -4.15 -16.80 -0.11
C MET A 53 -3.05 -17.32 -1.05
N LYS A 54 -3.29 -17.27 -2.36
CA LYS A 54 -2.31 -17.73 -3.38
C LYS A 54 -1.16 -16.75 -3.64
N SER A 55 -1.31 -15.50 -3.24
CA SER A 55 -0.38 -14.42 -3.57
C SER A 55 0.07 -13.70 -2.30
N MET A 56 1.37 -13.79 -2.04
CA MET A 56 2.05 -13.15 -0.91
C MET A 56 1.85 -11.63 -0.89
N SER A 57 1.96 -10.98 -2.06
CA SER A 57 1.79 -9.52 -2.18
C SER A 57 0.35 -9.08 -1.95
N ARG A 58 -0.62 -9.88 -2.40
CA ARG A 58 -2.03 -9.60 -2.17
C ARG A 58 -2.36 -9.75 -0.69
N PHE A 59 -1.84 -10.78 -0.02
CA PHE A 59 -1.96 -10.95 1.43
C PHE A 59 -1.36 -9.78 2.20
N MET A 60 -0.15 -9.32 1.83
CA MET A 60 0.46 -8.13 2.45
C MET A 60 -0.42 -6.89 2.28
N ALA A 61 -0.92 -6.62 1.07
CA ALA A 61 -1.79 -5.48 0.83
C ALA A 61 -3.09 -5.58 1.62
N ASP A 62 -3.68 -6.77 1.69
CA ASP A 62 -4.90 -7.04 2.47
C ASP A 62 -4.68 -6.79 3.96
N CYS A 63 -3.57 -7.29 4.51
CA CYS A 63 -3.19 -7.05 5.89
C CYS A 63 -2.94 -5.58 6.22
N VAL A 64 -2.42 -4.77 5.28
CA VAL A 64 -2.16 -3.34 5.52
C VAL A 64 -3.45 -2.53 5.39
N LEU A 65 -4.34 -2.89 4.46
CA LEU A 65 -5.54 -2.12 4.12
C LEU A 65 -6.78 -2.53 4.92
N ASN A 66 -6.93 -3.82 5.24
CA ASN A 66 -8.12 -4.36 5.89
C ASN A 66 -7.95 -4.61 7.39
N ASN A 67 -6.72 -4.67 7.90
CA ASN A 67 -6.55 -4.62 9.35
C ASN A 67 -6.80 -3.18 9.81
N PRO A 68 -7.60 -2.96 10.86
CA PRO A 68 -7.76 -1.63 11.43
C PRO A 68 -6.41 -1.20 12.01
N VAL A 69 -5.65 -0.40 11.27
CA VAL A 69 -4.46 0.26 11.81
C VAL A 69 -4.96 1.26 12.84
N LYS A 70 -4.84 0.91 14.12
CA LYS A 70 -5.18 1.80 15.22
C LYS A 70 -4.11 2.89 15.29
N VAL A 71 -4.29 3.96 14.51
CA VAL A 71 -3.43 5.14 14.57
C VAL A 71 -3.77 5.87 15.86
N VAL A 72 -3.00 5.62 16.91
CA VAL A 72 -3.07 6.40 18.14
C VAL A 72 -2.18 7.62 17.95
N THR A 73 -2.78 8.76 17.66
CA THR A 73 -2.08 10.06 17.72
C THR A 73 -1.85 10.42 19.18
N VAL A 74 -0.64 10.16 19.67
CA VAL A 74 -0.22 10.57 21.01
C VAL A 74 0.21 12.04 20.94
N ASN A 75 -0.60 12.93 21.52
CA ASN A 75 -0.19 14.30 21.72
C ASN A 75 0.59 14.42 23.05
N LYS A 76 1.91 14.56 22.95
CA LYS A 76 2.80 14.62 24.11
C LYS A 76 2.46 15.77 25.07
N SER A 77 2.06 16.93 24.56
CA SER A 77 1.80 18.10 25.42
C SER A 77 0.60 17.89 26.34
N VAL A 78 -0.44 17.20 25.86
CA VAL A 78 -1.62 16.86 26.66
C VAL A 78 -1.25 15.84 27.74
N TRP A 79 -0.41 14.86 27.41
CA TRP A 79 0.08 13.88 28.39
C TRP A 79 0.94 14.54 29.48
N ASP A 80 1.89 15.39 29.08
CA ASP A 80 2.75 16.11 30.03
C ASP A 80 1.89 17.01 30.94
N TYR A 81 0.85 17.66 30.40
CA TYR A 81 -0.10 18.45 31.19
C TYR A 81 -0.89 17.61 32.20
N VAL A 82 -1.41 16.45 31.80
CA VAL A 82 -2.14 15.53 32.71
C VAL A 82 -1.23 14.99 33.81
N ILE A 83 0.03 14.68 33.50
CA ILE A 83 1.02 14.24 34.49
C ILE A 83 1.30 15.35 35.50
N LEU A 84 1.52 16.58 35.02
CA LEU A 84 1.72 17.74 35.91
C LEU A 84 0.51 17.95 36.82
N LEU A 85 -0.70 17.98 36.24
CA LEU A 85 -1.93 18.22 36.99
C LEU A 85 -2.20 17.15 38.06
N SER A 86 -2.00 15.87 37.72
CA SER A 86 -2.15 14.76 38.66
C SER A 86 -1.09 14.79 39.77
N GLY A 87 0.13 15.22 39.45
CA GLY A 87 1.17 15.52 40.43
C GLY A 87 0.69 16.54 41.46
N PHE A 88 0.16 17.69 41.01
CA PHE A 88 -0.36 18.73 41.92
C PHE A 88 -1.49 18.25 42.83
N LEU A 89 -2.45 17.49 42.28
CA LEU A 89 -3.56 16.91 43.06
C LEU A 89 -3.05 15.95 44.15
N SER A 90 -2.06 15.10 43.82
CA SER A 90 -1.49 14.12 44.76
C SER A 90 -0.66 14.74 45.91
N TYR A 91 -0.20 15.99 45.73
CA TYR A 91 0.43 16.75 46.81
C TYR A 91 -0.62 17.39 47.72
N SER A 92 -1.74 17.85 47.17
CA SER A 92 -2.84 18.44 47.93
C SER A 92 -3.53 17.47 48.89
N GLU A 93 -3.56 16.17 48.57
CA GLU A 93 -4.16 15.13 49.43
C GLU A 93 -3.24 14.64 50.56
N ARG A 94 -1.96 15.02 50.54
CA ARG A 94 -0.97 14.60 51.55
C ARG A 94 -0.76 15.60 52.69
N GLU A 95 -1.39 16.77 52.64
CA GLU A 95 -1.31 17.81 53.68
C GLU A 95 -2.56 17.90 54.57
N TRP A 96 -3.38 16.84 54.65
CA TRP A 96 -4.49 16.70 55.60
C TRP A 96 -4.38 15.40 56.40
#